data_AF-A0A526XN82-F1
#
_entry.id   AF-A0A526XN82-F1
#
_cell.length_a   1.000
_cell.length_b   1.000
_cell.length_c   1.000
_cell.angle_alpha   90.00
_cell.angle_beta   90.00
_cell.angle_gamma   90.00
#
_symmetry.space_group_name_H-M   'P 1'
#
loop_
_entity.id
_entity.type
_entity.pdbx_description
1 polymer ?
#
loop_
_entity_poly.entity_id
_entity_poly.type
_entity_poly.pdbx_seq_one_letter_code
_entity_poly.pdbx_strand_id
1 'polypeptide(L)'
;INDDPGRALAEIRLMTRRLAEFDLHPSMLVCEITEQAAEDKVLVSLAREMRRDGIRIAIDDFGTGHSTEERVALVQPDIVKIDGTWFA
;
A
#
# COMPACT_ATOMS: atom_id res chain seq x y z
N ILE A 1 -9.32 -0.62 -12.24
CA ILE A 1 -8.07 -1.43 -12.18
C ILE A 1 -7.93 -2.11 -10.80
N ASN A 2 -8.82 -1.84 -9.82
CA ASN A 2 -8.63 -2.13 -8.40
C ASN A 2 -9.26 -3.42 -7.86
N ASP A 3 -9.74 -4.34 -8.71
CA ASP A 3 -10.63 -5.42 -8.22
C ASP A 3 -9.98 -6.82 -8.23
N ASP A 4 -8.74 -6.93 -8.74
CA ASP A 4 -7.97 -8.19 -8.77
C ASP A 4 -6.62 -8.04 -8.05
N PRO A 5 -6.52 -8.49 -6.79
CA PRO A 5 -5.28 -8.46 -6.00
C PRO A 5 -4.12 -9.24 -6.66
N GLY A 6 -4.43 -10.30 -7.41
CA GLY A 6 -3.43 -11.10 -8.11
C GLY A 6 -2.78 -10.33 -9.24
N ARG A 7 -3.57 -9.56 -10.00
CA ARG A 7 -3.07 -8.66 -11.04
C ARG A 7 -2.20 -7.55 -10.46
N ALA A 8 -2.66 -6.90 -9.38
CA ALA A 8 -1.88 -5.84 -8.73
C ALA A 8 -0.50 -6.35 -8.28
N LEU A 9 -0.44 -7.52 -7.65
CA LEU A 9 0.83 -8.15 -7.26
C LEU A 9 1.72 -8.50 -8.45
N ALA A 10 1.15 -8.97 -9.55
CA ALA A 10 1.92 -9.27 -10.76
C ALA A 10 2.56 -8.01 -11.35
N GLU A 11 1.82 -6.89 -11.40
CA GLU A 11 2.32 -5.60 -11.87
C GLU A 11 3.42 -5.06 -10.94
N ILE A 12 3.23 -5.16 -9.62
CA ILE A 12 4.20 -4.76 -8.62
C ILE A 12 5.52 -5.57 -8.74
N ARG A 13 5.43 -6.89 -8.93
CA ARG A 13 6.59 -7.75 -9.13
C ARG A 13 7.30 -7.47 -10.45
N LEU A 14 6.57 -7.03 -11.49
CA LEU A 14 7.19 -6.56 -12.72
C LEU A 14 7.99 -5.27 -12.48
N MET A 15 7.42 -4.30 -11.75
CA MET A 15 8.12 -3.06 -11.41
C MET A 15 9.37 -3.32 -10.55
N THR A 16 9.28 -4.21 -9.56
CA THR A 16 10.41 -4.55 -8.70
C THR A 16 11.55 -5.20 -9.48
N ARG A 17 11.25 -6.05 -10.46
CA ARG A 17 12.26 -6.61 -11.37
C ARG A 17 12.92 -5.53 -12.23
N ARG A 18 12.15 -4.56 -12.73
CA ARG A 18 12.69 -3.42 -13.49
C ARG A 18 13.64 -2.59 -12.64
N LEU A 19 13.34 -2.35 -11.37
CA LEU A 19 14.26 -1.63 -10.48
C LEU A 19 15.62 -2.30 -10.37
N ALA A 20 15.66 -3.63 -10.30
CA ALA A 20 16.91 -4.38 -10.25
C ALA A 20 17.76 -4.19 -11.52
N GLU A 21 17.14 -3.97 -12.69
CA GLU A 21 17.86 -3.65 -13.94
C GLU A 21 18.61 -2.32 -13.86
N PHE A 22 18.21 -1.43 -12.94
CA PHE A 22 18.83 -0.12 -12.70
C PHE A 22 19.63 -0.05 -11.39
N ASP A 23 19.89 -1.20 -10.74
CA ASP A 23 20.55 -1.27 -9.42
C ASP A 23 19.83 -0.45 -8.33
N LEU A 24 18.50 -0.40 -8.42
CA LEU A 24 17.64 0.33 -7.48
C LEU A 24 17.01 -0.63 -6.47
N HIS A 25 17.05 -0.25 -5.19
CA HIS A 25 16.46 -1.04 -4.12
C HIS A 25 14.92 -1.02 -4.16
N PRO A 26 14.23 -2.16 -3.95
CA PRO A 26 12.76 -2.26 -3.97
C PRO A 26 12.04 -1.28 -3.03
N SER A 27 12.67 -0.90 -1.91
CA SER A 27 12.11 0.07 -0.97
C SER A 27 11.92 1.47 -1.56
N MET A 28 12.46 1.76 -2.75
CA MET A 28 12.17 3.00 -3.46
C MET A 28 10.77 3.01 -4.09
N LEU A 29 10.11 1.86 -4.20
CA LEU A 29 8.68 1.80 -4.50
C LEU A 29 7.88 1.92 -3.20
N VAL A 30 6.87 2.78 -3.28
CA VAL A 30 5.82 2.92 -2.27
C VAL A 30 4.50 2.60 -2.96
N CYS A 31 3.75 1.62 -2.47
CA CYS A 31 2.41 1.36 -2.94
C CYS A 31 1.40 2.01 -1.98
N GLU A 32 0.52 2.82 -2.55
CA GLU A 32 -0.54 3.47 -1.81
C GLU A 32 -1.81 2.61 -1.83
N ILE A 33 -2.38 2.40 -0.64
CA ILE A 33 -3.66 1.74 -0.44
C ILE A 33 -4.67 2.82 -0.07
N THR A 34 -5.68 3.00 -0.92
CA THR A 34 -6.76 3.98 -0.70
C THR A 34 -7.88 3.39 0.16
N GLU A 35 -8.73 4.23 0.75
CA GLU A 35 -9.77 3.78 1.70
C GLU A 35 -10.77 2.78 1.10
N GLN A 36 -11.03 2.89 -0.21
CA GLN A 36 -11.96 2.03 -0.93
C GLN A 36 -11.34 0.68 -1.33
N ALA A 37 -10.07 0.44 -1.00
CA ALA A 37 -9.35 -0.73 -1.45
C ALA A 37 -9.74 -1.97 -0.64
N ALA A 38 -10.70 -2.73 -1.17
CA ALA A 38 -10.95 -4.13 -0.84
C ALA A 38 -11.31 -4.46 0.64
N GLU A 39 -11.63 -5.72 0.86
CA GLU A 39 -11.87 -6.29 2.19
C GLU A 39 -10.56 -6.41 2.99
N ASP A 40 -10.64 -6.30 4.32
CA ASP A 40 -9.47 -6.30 5.22
C ASP A 40 -8.56 -7.53 5.05
N LYS A 41 -9.13 -8.72 4.80
CA LYS A 41 -8.34 -9.94 4.56
C LYS A 41 -7.48 -9.85 3.31
N VAL A 42 -8.01 -9.22 2.26
CA VAL A 42 -7.30 -8.99 1.01
C VAL A 42 -6.16 -8.00 1.24
N LEU A 43 -6.43 -6.92 1.97
CA LEU A 43 -5.42 -5.92 2.31
C LEU A 43 -4.26 -6.50 3.13
N VAL A 44 -4.55 -7.30 4.16
CA VAL A 44 -3.50 -7.96 4.95
C VAL A 44 -2.62 -8.85 4.08
N SER A 45 -3.25 -9.64 3.20
CA SER A 45 -2.52 -10.52 2.28
C SER A 45 -1.63 -9.72 1.34
N LEU A 46 -2.18 -8.66 0.74
CA LEU A 46 -1.47 -7.77 -0.19
C LEU A 46 -0.29 -7.08 0.50
N ALA A 47 -0.52 -6.50 1.68
CA ALA A 47 0.50 -5.82 2.47
C ALA A 47 1.63 -6.78 2.86
N ARG A 48 1.30 -8.02 3.24
CA ARG A 48 2.29 -9.05 3.55
C ARG A 48 3.18 -9.38 2.35
N GLU A 49 2.58 -9.55 1.18
CA GLU A 49 3.32 -9.87 -0.05
C GLU A 49 4.21 -8.69 -0.49
N MET A 50 3.71 -7.45 -0.45
CA MET A 50 4.50 -6.25 -0.74
C MET A 50 5.71 -6.12 0.20
N ARG A 51 5.52 -6.32 1.51
CA ARG A 51 6.63 -6.31 2.47
C ARG A 51 7.67 -7.38 2.19
N ARG A 52 7.23 -8.60 1.88
CA ARG A 52 8.14 -9.70 1.54
C ARG A 52 9.00 -9.36 0.32
N ASP A 53 8.42 -8.63 -0.63
CA ASP A 53 9.09 -8.21 -1.85
C ASP A 53 9.90 -6.89 -1.66
N GLY A 54 10.00 -6.37 -0.43
CA GLY A 54 10.83 -5.22 -0.04
C GLY A 54 10.21 -3.85 -0.32
N ILE A 55 8.90 -3.81 -0.57
CA ILE A 55 8.15 -2.63 -1.02
C ILE A 55 7.52 -1.95 0.18
N ARG A 56 7.59 -0.61 0.21
CA ARG A 56 6.96 0.19 1.26
C ARG A 56 5.49 0.43 0.96
N ILE A 57 4.71 0.61 2.01
CA ILE A 57 3.26 0.77 1.94
C ILE A 57 2.85 2.12 2.52
N ALA A 58 1.99 2.84 1.82
CA ALA A 58 1.34 4.05 2.31
C ALA A 58 -0.18 3.82 2.45
N ILE A 59 -0.79 4.45 3.46
CA ILE A 59 -2.24 4.63 3.55
C ILE A 59 -2.57 6.09 3.24
N ASP A 60 -3.64 6.32 2.46
CA ASP A 60 -4.17 7.65 2.16
C ASP A 60 -5.33 8.09 3.05
N ASP A 61 -5.59 9.40 3.09
CA ASP A 61 -6.78 10.05 3.66
C ASP A 61 -7.13 9.69 5.12
N PHE A 62 -6.10 9.50 5.97
CA PHE A 62 -6.34 9.27 7.38
C PHE A 62 -7.16 10.43 8.00
N GLY A 63 -8.36 10.11 8.51
CA GLY A 63 -9.24 11.05 9.20
C GLY A 63 -10.56 11.39 8.48
N THR A 64 -10.76 10.98 7.22
CA THR A 64 -12.03 11.24 6.50
C THR A 64 -12.91 10.00 6.45
N GLY A 65 -13.95 9.93 7.27
CA GLY A 65 -15.10 9.03 7.07
C GLY A 65 -14.90 7.52 7.29
N HIS A 66 -13.80 6.91 6.80
CA HIS A 66 -13.60 5.45 6.81
C HIS A 66 -12.15 4.92 6.95
N SER A 67 -11.07 5.67 6.68
CA SER A 67 -9.72 5.23 7.12
C SER A 67 -9.53 5.42 8.60
N THR A 68 -9.71 4.33 9.33
CA THR A 68 -9.60 4.30 10.78
C THR A 68 -8.23 3.86 11.25
N GLU A 69 -7.92 4.18 12.51
CA GLU A 69 -6.82 3.62 13.28
C GLU A 69 -6.74 2.08 13.16
N GLU A 70 -7.89 1.42 13.02
CA GLU A 70 -7.98 -0.04 12.86
C GLU A 70 -7.30 -0.53 11.59
N ARG A 71 -7.45 0.19 10.47
CA ARG A 71 -6.81 -0.17 9.20
C ARG A 71 -5.31 0.13 9.21
N VAL A 72 -4.88 1.17 9.90
CA VAL A 72 -3.45 1.41 10.19
C VAL A 72 -2.88 0.27 11.03
N ALA A 73 -3.58 -0.18 12.07
CA ALA A 73 -3.16 -1.30 12.89
C ALA A 73 -3.11 -2.63 12.12
N LEU A 74 -4.07 -2.84 11.20
CA LEU A 74 -4.18 -4.02 10.35
C LEU A 74 -3.07 -4.07 9.29
N VAL A 75 -2.90 -2.97 8.55
CA VAL A 75 -1.95 -2.90 7.44
C VAL A 75 -0.53 -2.69 7.95
N GLN A 76 -0.32 -1.90 9.01
CA GLN A 76 0.98 -1.44 9.55
C GLN A 76 1.86 -0.67 8.54
N PRO A 77 1.34 0.35 7.86
CA PRO A 77 2.05 1.01 6.76
C PRO A 77 3.35 1.71 7.21
N ASP A 78 4.26 1.93 6.26
CA ASP A 78 5.48 2.71 6.46
C ASP A 78 5.19 4.22 6.48
N ILE A 79 4.13 4.64 5.79
CA ILE A 79 3.72 6.04 5.60
C ILE A 79 2.22 6.16 5.85
N VAL A 80 1.81 7.14 6.66
CA VAL A 80 0.41 7.54 6.81
C VAL A 80 0.29 8.95 6.26
N LYS A 81 -0.55 9.12 5.23
CA LYS A 81 -0.91 10.44 4.69
C LYS A 81 -2.09 10.96 5.50
N ILE A 82 -1.95 12.16 6.05
CA ILE A 82 -3.02 12.85 6.81
C ILE A 82 -3.65 13.87 5.88
N ASP A 83 -4.97 13.87 5.77
CA ASP A 83 -5.68 14.85 4.95
C ASP A 83 -5.55 16.27 5.53
N GLY A 84 -5.46 17.27 4.63
CA GLY A 84 -5.26 18.66 5.02
C GLY A 84 -6.41 19.24 5.85
N THR A 85 -7.63 18.72 5.69
CA THR A 85 -8.80 19.16 6.48
C THR A 85 -8.70 18.77 7.95
N TRP A 86 -7.83 17.82 8.32
CA TRP A 86 -7.60 17.44 9.71
C TRP A 86 -7.07 18.60 10.57
N PHE A 87 -6.32 19.52 9.97
CA PHE A 87 -5.74 20.67 10.66
C PHE A 87 -6.58 21.96 10.54
N ALA A 88 -7.75 21.89 9.90
CA ALA A 88 -8.61 23.05 9.62
C ALA A 88 -9.52 23.43 10.79
#